data_AF-A0A7S0NSY6-F1
#
_entry.id   AF-A0A7S0NSY6-F1
#
_cell.length_a   1.000
_cell.length_b   1.000
_cell.length_c   1.000
_cell.angle_alpha   90.00
_cell.angle_beta   90.00
_cell.angle_gamma   90.00
#
_symmetry.space_group_name_H-M   'P 1'
#
loop_
_entity.id
_entity.type
_entity.pdbx_description
1 polymer ?
#
loop_
_entity_poly.entity_id
_entity_poly.type
_entity_poly.pdbx_seq_one_letter_code
_entity_poly.pdbx_strand_id
1 'polypeptide(L)'
;TESAAAALSALAPRVVVPKPLPALCKPRVFATSFKDGLTRVDDVAKLVERRIDPIVLGALIADAFARLPLEHGLVHGDPHAGNVYGRWDGSVADGVQLVILDHGLYHRLGQEERLAMCDLVLACASPWPSRSAVCKLGERFAGPLWKVLPLLLSPCFALATPLTLTELHAAARGRLPASVTLEEVWKTLEEMHKGPSGLLGLLHSLGYVRGLLSSLGYPEERRVKALVRAAA
;
A
#
# COMPACT_ATOMS: atom_id res chain seq x y z
N THR A 1 -2.33 3.91 -17.44
CA THR A 1 -2.52 2.45 -17.37
C THR A 1 -1.28 1.68 -17.83
N GLU A 2 -0.63 2.06 -18.94
CA GLU A 2 0.62 1.39 -19.40
C GLU A 2 1.73 1.33 -18.34
N SER A 3 1.94 2.39 -17.56
CA SER A 3 2.97 2.39 -16.52
C SER A 3 2.70 1.41 -15.38
N ALA A 4 1.43 1.18 -15.01
CA ALA A 4 1.07 0.29 -13.91
C ALA A 4 1.09 -1.18 -14.35
N ALA A 5 0.59 -1.48 -15.54
CA ALA A 5 0.69 -2.83 -16.12
C ALA A 5 2.16 -3.23 -16.36
N ALA A 6 3.01 -2.29 -16.82
CA ALA A 6 4.45 -2.51 -16.96
C ALA A 6 5.13 -2.71 -15.59
N ALA A 7 4.81 -1.90 -14.58
CA ALA A 7 5.32 -2.04 -13.23
C ALA A 7 5.01 -3.41 -12.61
N LEU A 8 3.81 -3.94 -12.86
CA LEU A 8 3.38 -5.24 -12.34
C LEU A 8 3.81 -6.43 -13.20
N SER A 9 4.51 -6.20 -14.32
CA SER A 9 4.91 -7.27 -15.25
C SER A 9 5.83 -8.30 -14.62
N ALA A 10 6.65 -7.92 -13.63
CA ALA A 10 7.51 -8.85 -12.89
C ALA A 10 6.71 -9.89 -12.07
N LEU A 11 5.44 -9.61 -11.77
CA LEU A 11 4.52 -10.51 -11.08
C LEU A 11 3.60 -11.27 -12.04
N ALA A 12 3.76 -11.08 -13.36
CA ALA A 12 3.01 -11.82 -14.35
C ALA A 12 3.45 -13.31 -14.36
N PRO A 13 2.53 -14.25 -14.69
CA PRO A 13 1.12 -14.04 -14.98
C PRO A 13 0.20 -13.97 -13.75
N ARG A 14 0.74 -13.93 -12.52
CA ARG A 14 -0.05 -14.02 -11.28
C ARG A 14 -0.74 -12.71 -10.89
N VAL A 15 -0.24 -11.57 -11.33
CA VAL A 15 -0.91 -10.27 -11.18
C VAL A 15 -1.32 -9.75 -12.56
N VAL A 16 -2.59 -9.44 -12.73
CA VAL A 16 -3.18 -9.06 -14.01
C VAL A 16 -3.84 -7.71 -13.94
N VAL A 17 -3.47 -6.85 -14.88
CA VAL A 17 -4.16 -5.62 -15.23
C VAL A 17 -4.93 -5.88 -16.54
N PRO A 18 -6.27 -5.73 -16.57
CA PRO A 18 -7.05 -5.82 -17.80
C PRO A 18 -6.52 -4.86 -18.87
N LYS A 19 -6.29 -5.38 -20.08
CA LYS A 19 -5.77 -4.57 -21.19
C LYS A 19 -6.88 -3.65 -21.70
N PRO A 20 -6.63 -2.34 -21.90
CA PRO A 20 -7.58 -1.48 -22.60
C PRO A 20 -7.92 -2.04 -23.99
N LEU A 21 -9.13 -1.78 -24.47
CA LEU A 21 -9.59 -2.12 -25.82
C LEU A 21 -9.79 -0.81 -26.60
N PRO A 22 -8.74 -0.23 -27.24
CA PRO A 22 -8.77 1.13 -27.75
C PRO A 22 -9.92 1.41 -28.73
N ALA A 23 -10.29 0.42 -29.55
CA ALA A 23 -11.39 0.52 -30.50
C ALA A 23 -12.78 0.71 -29.83
N LEU A 24 -12.93 0.27 -28.58
CA LEU A 24 -14.17 0.37 -27.80
C LEU A 24 -14.16 1.54 -26.81
N CYS A 25 -13.00 2.21 -26.61
CA CYS A 25 -12.90 3.37 -25.74
C CYS A 25 -13.47 4.63 -26.42
N LYS A 26 -14.21 5.44 -25.65
CA LYS A 26 -14.79 6.75 -26.03
C LYS A 26 -14.55 7.74 -24.88
N PRO A 27 -14.75 9.06 -25.06
CA PRO A 27 -14.50 10.05 -24.00
C PRO A 27 -15.18 9.78 -22.65
N ARG A 28 -16.31 9.06 -22.64
CA ARG A 28 -17.07 8.70 -21.44
C ARG A 28 -17.22 7.19 -21.23
N VAL A 29 -16.51 6.37 -22.00
CA VAL A 29 -16.58 4.90 -21.94
C VAL A 29 -15.17 4.35 -21.98
N PHE A 30 -14.75 3.68 -20.92
CA PHE A 30 -13.47 2.98 -20.86
C PHE A 30 -13.73 1.47 -20.88
N ALA A 31 -13.23 0.78 -21.91
CA ALA A 31 -13.42 -0.65 -22.11
C ALA A 31 -12.10 -1.40 -21.98
N THR A 32 -12.12 -2.53 -21.29
CA THR A 32 -10.95 -3.40 -21.07
C THR A 32 -11.27 -4.86 -21.39
N SER A 33 -10.24 -5.69 -21.49
CA SER A 33 -10.38 -7.13 -21.66
C SER A 33 -11.15 -7.72 -20.48
N PHE A 34 -12.29 -8.36 -20.75
CA PHE A 34 -13.08 -9.04 -19.73
C PHE A 34 -12.27 -10.15 -19.05
N LYS A 35 -12.43 -10.27 -17.72
CA LYS A 35 -11.85 -11.34 -16.92
C LYS A 35 -13.00 -12.08 -16.26
N ASP A 36 -13.16 -13.34 -16.61
CA ASP A 36 -14.17 -14.19 -16.01
C ASP A 36 -13.72 -14.69 -14.63
N GLY A 37 -14.64 -15.24 -13.84
CA GLY A 37 -14.34 -15.91 -12.57
C GLY A 37 -13.85 -14.99 -11.44
N LEU A 38 -14.01 -13.67 -11.58
CA LEU A 38 -13.60 -12.72 -10.55
C LEU A 38 -14.38 -12.92 -9.25
N THR A 39 -13.64 -12.85 -8.15
CA THR A 39 -14.16 -12.95 -6.79
C THR A 39 -13.57 -11.80 -6.00
N ARG A 40 -14.41 -11.00 -5.37
CA ARG A 40 -13.93 -9.84 -4.61
C ARG A 40 -13.04 -10.31 -3.46
N VAL A 41 -12.00 -9.54 -3.19
CA VAL A 41 -11.03 -9.85 -2.13
C VAL A 41 -11.64 -9.89 -0.72
N ASP A 42 -12.75 -9.20 -0.49
CA ASP A 42 -13.44 -9.14 0.81
C ASP A 42 -14.46 -10.27 1.02
N ASP A 43 -14.70 -11.12 0.01
CA ASP A 43 -15.59 -12.27 0.09
C ASP A 43 -14.80 -13.58 0.30
N VAL A 44 -14.24 -13.73 1.50
CA VAL A 44 -13.35 -14.85 1.86
C VAL A 44 -14.02 -16.21 1.65
N ALA A 45 -15.30 -16.34 1.99
CA ALA A 45 -16.04 -17.58 1.83
C ALA A 45 -16.09 -18.01 0.34
N LYS A 46 -16.40 -17.07 -0.55
CA LYS A 46 -16.45 -17.33 -1.98
C LYS A 46 -15.08 -17.52 -2.61
N LEU A 47 -14.04 -16.87 -2.08
CA LEU A 47 -12.66 -17.14 -2.49
C LEU A 47 -12.31 -18.61 -2.24
N VAL A 48 -12.58 -19.11 -1.03
CA VAL A 48 -12.34 -20.51 -0.64
C VAL A 48 -13.19 -21.47 -1.48
N GLU A 49 -14.48 -21.19 -1.67
CA GLU A 49 -15.37 -21.99 -2.53
C GLU A 49 -14.79 -22.15 -3.96
N ARG A 50 -14.18 -21.08 -4.47
CA ARG A 50 -13.55 -21.03 -5.80
C ARG A 50 -12.09 -21.46 -5.81
N ARG A 51 -11.62 -22.13 -4.74
CA ARG A 51 -10.25 -22.64 -4.58
C ARG A 51 -9.17 -21.56 -4.58
N ILE A 52 -9.54 -20.31 -4.33
CA ILE A 52 -8.60 -19.19 -4.22
C ILE A 52 -8.16 -19.10 -2.75
N ASP A 53 -6.93 -19.52 -2.48
CA ASP A 53 -6.36 -19.42 -1.14
C ASP A 53 -6.20 -17.94 -0.73
N PRO A 54 -6.87 -17.48 0.36
CA PRO A 54 -6.80 -16.10 0.82
C PRO A 54 -5.38 -15.63 1.18
N ILE A 55 -4.53 -16.51 1.71
CA ILE A 55 -3.16 -16.20 2.10
C ILE A 55 -2.27 -16.04 0.86
N VAL A 56 -2.46 -16.88 -0.16
CA VAL A 56 -1.74 -16.74 -1.44
C VAL A 56 -2.18 -15.45 -2.15
N LEU A 57 -3.48 -15.16 -2.19
CA LEU A 57 -3.98 -13.90 -2.74
C LEU A 57 -3.44 -12.68 -1.96
N GLY A 58 -3.40 -12.77 -0.63
CA GLY A 58 -2.83 -11.76 0.24
C GLY A 58 -1.34 -11.51 -0.04
N ALA A 59 -0.56 -12.57 -0.32
CA ALA A 59 0.85 -12.41 -0.71
C ALA A 59 1.00 -11.62 -2.01
N LEU A 60 0.16 -11.89 -3.02
CA LEU A 60 0.16 -11.15 -4.29
C LEU A 60 -0.24 -9.69 -4.10
N ILE A 61 -1.24 -9.41 -3.26
CA ILE A 61 -1.67 -8.04 -2.92
C ILE A 61 -0.53 -7.31 -2.21
N ALA A 62 0.07 -7.93 -1.19
CA ALA A 62 1.17 -7.32 -0.44
C ALA A 62 2.37 -7.00 -1.34
N ASP A 63 2.75 -7.91 -2.25
CA ASP A 63 3.88 -7.69 -3.15
C ASP A 63 3.56 -6.62 -4.21
N ALA A 64 2.40 -6.71 -4.88
CA ALA A 64 2.00 -5.75 -5.90
C ALA A 64 1.92 -4.32 -5.35
N PHE A 65 1.25 -4.13 -4.21
CA PHE A 65 1.06 -2.81 -3.62
C PHE A 65 2.25 -2.29 -2.81
N ALA A 66 3.25 -3.13 -2.51
CA ALA A 66 4.56 -2.68 -2.02
C ALA A 66 5.44 -2.18 -3.17
N ARG A 67 5.52 -2.95 -4.26
CA ARG A 67 6.37 -2.65 -5.43
C ARG A 67 5.93 -1.41 -6.19
N LEU A 68 4.63 -1.24 -6.41
CA LEU A 68 4.07 -0.07 -7.11
C LEU A 68 4.67 1.26 -6.57
N PRO A 69 4.55 1.58 -5.27
CA PRO A 69 5.13 2.81 -4.73
C PRO A 69 6.65 2.73 -4.56
N LEU A 70 7.20 1.65 -4.02
CA LEU A 70 8.59 1.61 -3.58
C LEU A 70 9.58 1.33 -4.72
N GLU A 71 9.22 0.55 -5.72
CA GLU A 71 10.06 0.27 -6.90
C GLU A 71 9.77 1.26 -8.04
N HIS A 72 8.49 1.61 -8.26
CA HIS A 72 8.07 2.35 -9.45
C HIS A 72 7.57 3.78 -9.17
N GLY A 73 7.43 4.20 -7.90
CA GLY A 73 6.92 5.52 -7.55
C GLY A 73 5.46 5.73 -7.94
N LEU A 74 4.71 4.65 -8.17
CA LEU A 74 3.29 4.68 -8.53
C LEU A 74 2.45 4.31 -7.31
N VAL A 75 1.61 5.22 -6.85
CA VAL A 75 0.70 4.95 -5.73
C VAL A 75 -0.70 4.77 -6.28
N HIS A 76 -1.29 3.59 -6.13
CA HIS A 76 -2.68 3.38 -6.49
C HIS A 76 -3.58 4.18 -5.55
N GLY A 77 -4.38 5.11 -6.07
CA GLY A 77 -5.13 6.04 -5.23
C GLY A 77 -6.36 5.44 -4.55
N ASP A 78 -6.94 4.37 -5.12
CA ASP A 78 -8.14 3.76 -4.55
C ASP A 78 -8.16 2.21 -4.63
N PRO A 79 -7.23 1.51 -3.95
CA PRO A 79 -7.15 0.05 -3.99
C PRO A 79 -8.14 -0.60 -3.01
N HIS A 80 -9.42 -0.21 -3.07
CA HIS A 80 -10.48 -0.80 -2.26
C HIS A 80 -10.95 -2.14 -2.85
N ALA A 81 -11.75 -2.91 -2.09
CA ALA A 81 -12.18 -4.25 -2.48
C ALA A 81 -13.05 -4.30 -3.76
N GLY A 82 -13.56 -3.16 -4.23
CA GLY A 82 -14.28 -3.06 -5.51
C GLY A 82 -13.37 -3.06 -6.73
N ASN A 83 -12.06 -2.85 -6.56
CA ASN A 83 -11.06 -2.81 -7.63
C ASN A 83 -10.07 -3.97 -7.58
N VAL A 84 -10.13 -4.80 -6.53
CA VAL A 84 -9.16 -5.86 -6.23
C VAL A 84 -9.87 -7.22 -6.13
N TYR A 85 -9.50 -8.14 -7.01
CA TYR A 85 -10.18 -9.43 -7.15
C TYR A 85 -9.19 -10.59 -7.19
N GLY A 86 -9.60 -11.74 -6.66
CA GLY A 86 -8.97 -13.02 -6.91
C GLY A 86 -9.65 -13.77 -8.07
N ARG A 87 -8.88 -14.56 -8.80
CA ARG A 87 -9.37 -15.54 -9.79
C ARG A 87 -8.57 -16.83 -9.67
N TRP A 88 -9.25 -17.97 -9.87
CA TRP A 88 -8.56 -19.24 -10.10
C TRP A 88 -8.14 -19.37 -11.57
N ASP A 89 -6.88 -19.71 -11.80
CA ASP A 89 -6.31 -19.98 -13.12
C ASP A 89 -5.33 -21.14 -13.01
N GLY A 90 -5.73 -22.33 -13.47
CA GLY A 90 -4.91 -23.54 -13.40
C GLY A 90 -3.61 -23.49 -14.21
N SER A 91 -3.40 -22.44 -15.02
CA SER A 91 -2.15 -22.24 -15.77
C SER A 91 -1.06 -21.49 -14.99
N VAL A 92 -1.38 -20.89 -13.84
CA VAL A 92 -0.42 -20.13 -13.02
C VAL A 92 -0.02 -20.88 -11.75
N ALA A 93 1.17 -20.59 -11.22
CA ALA A 93 1.64 -21.19 -9.98
C ALA A 93 0.66 -20.93 -8.82
N ASP A 94 0.41 -21.96 -8.01
CA ASP A 94 -0.58 -22.01 -6.93
C ASP A 94 -2.05 -21.80 -7.37
N GLY A 95 -2.32 -21.69 -8.68
CA GLY A 95 -3.65 -21.49 -9.26
C GLY A 95 -4.33 -20.16 -8.93
N VAL A 96 -3.70 -19.29 -8.12
CA VAL A 96 -4.26 -18.02 -7.67
C VAL A 96 -3.69 -16.85 -8.49
N GLN A 97 -4.60 -16.06 -9.06
CA GLN A 97 -4.29 -14.84 -9.79
C GLN A 97 -4.98 -13.64 -9.12
N LEU A 98 -4.22 -12.56 -8.91
CA LEU A 98 -4.70 -11.26 -8.51
C LEU A 98 -5.08 -10.45 -9.76
N VAL A 99 -6.27 -9.86 -9.78
CA VAL A 99 -6.73 -8.96 -10.83
C VAL A 99 -7.02 -7.59 -10.23
N ILE A 100 -6.37 -6.55 -10.75
CA ILE A 100 -6.58 -5.15 -10.36
C ILE A 100 -7.27 -4.46 -11.54
N LEU A 101 -8.45 -3.87 -11.32
CA LEU A 101 -9.30 -3.37 -12.41
C LEU A 101 -9.10 -1.87 -12.68
N ASP A 102 -9.47 -1.04 -11.70
CA ASP A 102 -9.45 0.40 -11.86
C ASP A 102 -8.02 0.92 -11.73
N HIS A 103 -7.55 1.57 -12.79
CA HIS A 103 -6.23 2.21 -12.82
C HIS A 103 -6.35 3.70 -13.19
N GLY A 104 -7.52 4.30 -12.93
CA GLY A 104 -7.86 5.68 -13.27
C GLY A 104 -7.27 6.70 -12.30
N LEU A 105 -6.99 6.32 -11.05
CA LEU A 105 -6.43 7.20 -10.02
C LEU A 105 -5.08 6.70 -9.52
N TYR A 106 -4.04 7.47 -9.81
CA TYR A 106 -2.69 7.25 -9.31
C TYR A 106 -2.09 8.56 -8.79
N HIS A 107 -1.35 8.45 -7.69
CA HIS A 107 -0.38 9.47 -7.27
C HIS A 107 1.02 9.03 -7.68
N ARG A 108 1.96 9.97 -7.75
CA ARG A 108 3.37 9.69 -8.01
C ARG A 108 4.22 10.12 -6.84
N LEU A 109 5.19 9.29 -6.49
CA LEU A 109 6.31 9.67 -5.63
C LEU A 109 7.46 10.07 -6.56
N GLY A 110 8.00 11.26 -6.38
CA GLY A 110 9.23 11.67 -7.07
C GLY A 110 10.36 10.70 -6.73
N GLN A 111 11.40 10.61 -7.58
CA GLN A 111 12.48 9.65 -7.35
C GLN A 111 13.16 9.84 -5.99
N GLU A 112 13.41 11.08 -5.59
CA GLU A 112 14.02 11.40 -4.29
C GLU A 112 13.12 11.01 -3.11
N GLU A 113 11.81 11.29 -3.21
CA GLU A 113 10.83 10.94 -2.19
C GLU A 113 10.65 9.43 -2.08
N ARG A 114 10.61 8.73 -3.21
CA ARG A 114 10.53 7.27 -3.26
C ARG A 114 11.72 6.64 -2.54
N LEU A 115 12.94 7.07 -2.87
CA LEU A 115 14.15 6.55 -2.22
C LEU A 115 14.17 6.88 -0.73
N ALA A 116 13.80 8.10 -0.32
CA ALA A 116 13.68 8.44 1.09
C ALA A 116 12.61 7.62 1.83
N MET A 117 11.52 7.24 1.15
CA MET A 117 10.50 6.34 1.70
C MET A 117 11.03 4.91 1.83
N CYS A 118 11.79 4.42 0.86
CA CYS A 118 12.49 3.13 0.95
C CYS A 118 13.45 3.13 2.15
N ASP A 119 14.29 4.16 2.28
CA ASP A 119 15.21 4.31 3.41
C ASP A 119 14.47 4.34 4.76
N LEU A 120 13.31 5.00 4.83
CA LEU A 120 12.48 5.03 6.04
C LEU A 120 11.96 3.64 6.39
N VAL A 121 11.43 2.90 5.41
CA VAL A 121 10.96 1.51 5.59
C VAL A 121 12.11 0.62 6.08
N LEU A 122 13.28 0.69 5.45
CA LEU A 122 14.45 -0.10 5.83
C LEU A 122 14.96 0.29 7.22
N ALA A 123 15.01 1.57 7.55
CA ALA A 123 15.42 2.05 8.87
C ALA A 123 14.47 1.60 9.98
N CYS A 124 13.16 1.51 9.71
CA CYS A 124 12.16 1.03 10.66
C CYS A 124 12.19 -0.50 10.84
N ALA A 125 12.46 -1.25 9.76
CA ALA A 125 12.45 -2.70 9.76
C ALA A 125 13.78 -3.34 10.19
N SER A 126 14.86 -2.56 10.32
CA SER A 126 16.13 -3.03 10.85
C SER A 126 15.94 -3.67 12.24
N PRO A 127 16.60 -4.81 12.55
CA PRO A 127 16.62 -5.38 13.90
C PRO A 127 17.07 -4.37 14.97
N TRP A 128 17.90 -3.40 14.57
CA TRP A 128 18.33 -2.27 15.38
C TRP A 128 17.98 -0.98 14.62
N PRO A 129 16.74 -0.46 14.79
CA PRO A 129 16.31 0.71 14.05
C PRO A 129 17.13 1.92 14.47
N SER A 130 17.77 2.58 13.51
CA SER A 130 18.49 3.84 13.76
C SER A 130 17.46 4.92 14.02
N ARG A 131 17.19 5.19 15.31
CA ARG A 131 16.23 6.23 15.73
C ARG A 131 16.56 7.59 15.13
N SER A 132 17.84 7.90 14.94
CA SER A 132 18.27 9.13 14.28
C SER A 132 17.87 9.17 12.80
N ALA A 133 18.03 8.07 12.07
CA ALA A 133 17.59 7.98 10.68
C ALA A 133 16.07 8.04 10.55
N VAL A 134 15.33 7.29 11.39
CA VAL A 134 13.86 7.30 11.44
C VAL A 134 13.34 8.69 11.78
N CYS A 135 13.97 9.39 12.74
CA CYS A 135 13.64 10.77 13.08
C CYS A 135 13.86 11.70 11.89
N LYS A 136 15.06 11.72 11.32
CA LYS A 136 15.41 12.61 10.20
C LYS A 136 14.49 12.40 8.97
N LEU A 137 14.26 11.14 8.60
CA LEU A 137 13.39 10.80 7.46
C LEU A 137 11.92 11.05 7.80
N GLY A 138 11.48 10.73 9.01
CA GLY A 138 10.13 11.00 9.46
C GLY A 138 9.80 12.49 9.50
N GLU A 139 10.72 13.33 10.02
CA GLU A 139 10.57 14.79 10.04
C GLU A 139 10.52 15.38 8.63
N ARG A 140 11.32 14.82 7.71
CA ARG A 140 11.25 15.21 6.29
C ARG A 140 9.86 14.99 5.69
N PHE A 141 9.18 13.90 6.04
CA PHE A 141 7.88 13.55 5.46
C PHE A 141 6.68 14.13 6.22
N ALA A 142 6.78 14.21 7.54
CA ALA A 142 5.64 14.47 8.42
C ALA A 142 5.93 15.51 9.51
N GLY A 143 7.07 16.20 9.46
CA GLY A 143 7.41 17.28 10.38
C GLY A 143 7.17 16.89 11.85
N PRO A 144 6.37 17.66 12.62
CA PRO A 144 6.02 17.35 14.01
C PRO A 144 5.36 15.97 14.23
N LEU A 145 4.72 15.39 13.21
CA LEU A 145 4.04 14.08 13.26
C LEU A 145 4.95 12.89 12.97
N TRP A 146 6.27 13.11 12.81
CA TRP A 146 7.22 12.07 12.43
C TRP A 146 7.17 10.81 13.30
N LYS A 147 6.89 10.95 14.61
CA LYS A 147 6.82 9.82 15.55
C LYS A 147 5.68 8.85 15.23
N VAL A 148 4.62 9.36 14.60
CA VAL A 148 3.41 8.59 14.26
C VAL A 148 3.52 8.01 12.85
N LEU A 149 4.29 8.64 11.95
CA LEU A 149 4.40 8.21 10.55
C LEU A 149 4.77 6.72 10.39
N PRO A 150 5.80 6.16 11.09
CA PRO A 150 6.11 4.74 11.00
C PRO A 150 4.94 3.82 11.38
N LEU A 151 4.11 4.20 12.37
CA LEU A 151 2.93 3.43 12.76
C LEU A 151 1.86 3.41 11.66
N LEU A 152 1.74 4.49 10.89
CA LEU A 152 0.81 4.57 9.76
C LEU A 152 1.26 3.65 8.62
N LEU A 153 2.57 3.50 8.43
CA LEU A 153 3.14 2.54 7.47
C LEU A 153 2.93 1.10 7.93
N SER A 154 3.19 0.80 9.20
CA SER A 154 2.92 -0.51 9.84
C SER A 154 2.91 -0.41 11.37
N PRO A 155 1.97 -1.07 12.08
CA PRO A 155 2.03 -1.21 13.54
C PRO A 155 3.32 -1.88 14.04
N CYS A 156 3.97 -2.72 13.24
CA CYS A 156 5.24 -3.36 13.60
C CYS A 156 6.39 -2.36 13.75
N PHE A 157 6.26 -1.15 13.23
CA PHE A 157 7.27 -0.09 13.35
C PHE A 157 7.15 0.72 14.64
N ALA A 158 6.29 0.32 15.58
CA ALA A 158 6.14 0.99 16.87
C ALA A 158 7.45 1.15 17.66
N LEU A 159 8.36 0.17 17.55
CA LEU A 159 9.65 0.21 18.25
C LEU A 159 10.72 1.06 17.54
N ALA A 160 10.45 1.49 16.30
CA ALA A 160 11.34 2.34 15.53
C ALA A 160 11.32 3.80 16.02
N THR A 161 10.27 4.20 16.75
CA THR A 161 10.10 5.55 17.28
C THR A 161 10.10 5.54 18.81
N PRO A 162 10.53 6.63 19.47
CA PRO A 162 10.56 6.72 20.93
C PRO A 162 9.16 7.07 21.49
N LEU A 163 8.11 6.37 21.05
CA LEU A 163 6.75 6.61 21.53
C LEU A 163 6.62 6.10 22.97
N THR A 164 6.06 6.95 23.83
CA THR A 164 5.69 6.57 25.20
C THR A 164 4.39 5.75 25.20
N LEU A 165 4.17 4.93 26.23
CA LEU A 165 2.92 4.18 26.40
C LEU A 165 1.69 5.10 26.43
N THR A 166 1.84 6.30 26.99
CA THR A 166 0.78 7.32 27.03
C THR A 166 0.39 7.78 25.63
N GLU A 167 1.37 8.04 24.77
CA GLU A 167 1.13 8.43 23.37
C GLU A 167 0.52 7.27 22.56
N LEU A 168 0.96 6.03 22.80
CA LEU A 168 0.37 4.84 22.17
C LEU A 168 -1.12 4.68 22.56
N HIS A 169 -1.44 4.80 23.85
CA HIS A 169 -2.81 4.75 24.35
C HIS A 169 -3.67 5.94 23.90
N ALA A 170 -3.08 7.11 23.67
CA ALA A 170 -3.78 8.25 23.08
C ALA A 170 -4.14 7.93 21.61
N ALA A 171 -3.17 7.47 20.82
CA ALA A 171 -3.38 7.10 19.42
C ALA A 171 -4.43 5.99 19.25
N ALA A 172 -4.40 4.95 20.09
CA ALA A 172 -5.40 3.87 20.08
C ALA A 172 -6.85 4.36 20.36
N ARG A 173 -7.01 5.53 21.00
CA ARG A 173 -8.29 6.18 21.29
C ARG A 173 -8.60 7.36 20.35
N GLY A 174 -7.86 7.49 19.24
CA GLY A 174 -8.03 8.58 18.28
C GLY A 174 -7.66 9.97 18.84
N ARG A 175 -6.80 10.02 19.86
CA ARG A 175 -6.33 11.28 20.47
C ARG A 175 -4.90 11.60 20.00
N LEU A 176 -4.61 12.89 19.85
CA LEU A 176 -3.27 13.37 19.56
C LEU A 176 -2.34 13.18 20.77
N PRO A 177 -1.04 12.89 20.54
CA PRO A 177 -0.01 12.98 21.57
C PRO A 177 -0.05 14.34 22.29
N ALA A 178 0.19 14.35 23.61
CA ALA A 178 0.20 15.60 24.38
C ALA A 178 1.30 16.59 23.92
N SER A 179 2.33 16.11 23.21
CA SER A 179 3.41 16.92 22.65
C SER A 179 3.09 17.52 21.27
N VAL A 180 1.87 17.36 20.75
CA VAL A 180 1.47 17.79 19.40
C VAL A 180 0.18 18.60 19.49
N THR A 181 0.20 19.78 18.90
CA THR A 181 -0.96 20.68 18.80
C THR A 181 -1.79 20.40 17.56
N LEU A 182 -3.08 20.76 17.59
CA LEU A 182 -3.95 20.69 16.40
C LEU A 182 -3.44 21.55 15.24
N GLU A 183 -2.82 22.69 15.54
CA GLU A 183 -2.24 23.59 14.55
C GLU A 183 -1.06 22.93 13.81
N GLU A 184 -0.18 22.24 14.54
CA GLU A 184 0.91 21.47 13.94
C GLU A 184 0.39 20.33 13.06
N VAL A 185 -0.67 19.63 13.49
CA VAL A 185 -1.31 18.60 12.66
C VAL A 185 -1.87 19.21 11.38
N TRP A 186 -2.60 20.32 11.50
CA TRP A 186 -3.20 20.99 10.36
C TRP A 186 -2.15 21.45 9.36
N LYS A 187 -1.09 22.12 9.85
CA LYS A 187 0.03 22.57 9.02
C LYS A 187 0.76 21.41 8.35
N THR A 188 0.97 20.31 9.06
CA THR A 188 1.60 19.10 8.49
C THR A 188 0.74 18.52 7.37
N LEU A 189 -0.57 18.39 7.57
CA LEU A 189 -1.49 17.88 6.55
C LEU A 189 -1.57 18.82 5.34
N GLU A 190 -1.58 20.13 5.56
CA GLU A 190 -1.48 21.11 4.49
C GLU A 190 -0.17 20.98 3.71
N GLU A 191 0.97 20.79 4.37
CA GLU A 191 2.26 20.59 3.73
C GLU A 191 2.30 19.28 2.92
N MET A 192 1.75 18.20 3.45
CA MET A 192 1.59 16.93 2.72
C MET A 192 0.69 17.07 1.49
N HIS A 193 -0.36 17.91 1.57
CA HIS A 193 -1.33 18.11 0.49
C HIS A 193 -0.85 19.13 -0.57
N LYS A 194 -0.18 20.21 -0.15
CA LYS A 194 0.33 21.28 -1.03
C LYS A 194 1.66 20.91 -1.68
N GLY A 195 2.45 20.04 -1.05
CA GLY A 195 3.66 19.51 -1.65
C GLY A 195 3.34 18.67 -2.89
N PRO A 196 4.28 18.49 -3.83
CA PRO A 196 4.14 17.53 -4.93
C PRO A 196 4.07 16.05 -4.46
N SER A 197 3.94 15.83 -3.15
CA SER A 197 4.15 14.56 -2.50
C SER A 197 2.92 13.66 -2.66
N GLY A 198 3.13 12.50 -3.28
CA GLY A 198 2.17 11.40 -3.24
C GLY A 198 2.01 10.77 -1.85
N LEU A 199 2.49 11.41 -0.77
CA LEU A 199 2.55 10.83 0.58
C LEU A 199 1.16 10.62 1.19
N LEU A 200 0.27 11.62 1.11
CA LEU A 200 -1.10 11.44 1.61
C LEU A 200 -1.81 10.32 0.85
N GLY A 201 -1.64 10.30 -0.48
CA GLY A 201 -2.10 9.20 -1.32
C GLY A 201 -1.50 7.85 -0.95
N LEU A 202 -0.21 7.80 -0.59
CA LEU A 202 0.49 6.59 -0.16
C LEU A 202 -0.09 6.08 1.16
N LEU A 203 -0.23 6.95 2.16
CA LEU A 203 -0.79 6.59 3.47
C LEU A 203 -2.23 6.08 3.32
N HIS A 204 -3.03 6.73 2.47
CA HIS A 204 -4.40 6.29 2.18
C HIS A 204 -4.42 4.93 1.48
N SER A 205 -3.58 4.76 0.45
CA SER A 205 -3.42 3.50 -0.29
C SER A 205 -3.00 2.34 0.61
N LEU A 206 -1.97 2.55 1.45
CA LEU A 206 -1.50 1.56 2.41
C LEU A 206 -2.56 1.22 3.46
N GLY A 207 -3.37 2.19 3.87
CA GLY A 207 -4.51 1.97 4.77
C GLY A 207 -5.54 1.00 4.17
N TYR A 208 -5.94 1.20 2.92
CA TYR A 208 -6.82 0.28 2.21
C TYR A 208 -6.21 -1.11 2.06
N VAL A 209 -4.96 -1.19 1.58
CA VAL A 209 -4.24 -2.45 1.37
C VAL A 209 -4.14 -3.23 2.69
N ARG A 210 -3.85 -2.56 3.81
CA ARG A 210 -3.85 -3.20 5.13
C ARG A 210 -5.23 -3.75 5.50
N GLY A 211 -6.31 -3.02 5.20
CA GLY A 211 -7.68 -3.49 5.37
C GLY A 211 -7.98 -4.76 4.57
N LEU A 212 -7.59 -4.78 3.29
CA LEU A 212 -7.75 -5.96 2.42
C LEU A 212 -6.95 -7.18 2.94
N LEU A 213 -5.70 -6.95 3.35
CA LEU A 213 -4.86 -8.02 3.89
C LEU A 213 -5.41 -8.55 5.21
N SER A 214 -5.95 -7.66 6.06
CA SER A 214 -6.62 -8.04 7.29
C SER A 214 -7.88 -8.87 7.03
N SER A 215 -8.69 -8.56 6.02
CA SER A 215 -9.88 -9.36 5.70
C SER A 215 -9.51 -10.76 5.22
N LEU A 216 -8.35 -10.92 4.57
CA LEU A 216 -7.82 -12.22 4.14
C LEU A 216 -7.11 -13.00 5.25
N GLY A 217 -6.97 -12.43 6.46
CA GLY A 217 -6.16 -13.03 7.53
C GLY A 217 -4.66 -13.07 7.21
N TYR A 218 -4.19 -12.22 6.28
CA TYR A 218 -2.79 -12.18 5.89
C TYR A 218 -1.92 -11.54 6.98
N PRO A 219 -0.87 -12.22 7.48
CA PRO A 219 -0.09 -11.73 8.62
C PRO A 219 0.64 -10.41 8.34
N GLU A 220 0.55 -9.47 9.28
CA GLU A 220 1.23 -8.16 9.19
C GLU A 220 2.76 -8.30 9.03
N GLU A 221 3.38 -9.26 9.71
CA GLU A 221 4.82 -9.55 9.57
C GLU A 221 5.19 -9.87 8.11
N ARG A 222 4.36 -10.64 7.40
CA ARG A 222 4.58 -10.97 5.99
C ARG A 222 4.34 -9.76 5.09
N ARG A 223 3.43 -8.85 5.46
CA ARG A 223 3.24 -7.58 4.75
C ARG A 223 4.47 -6.68 4.89
N VAL A 224 5.03 -6.57 6.10
CA VAL A 224 6.26 -5.82 6.35
C VAL A 224 7.43 -6.39 5.55
N LYS A 225 7.56 -7.72 5.48
CA LYS A 225 8.59 -8.36 4.62
C LYS A 225 8.43 -7.98 3.14
N ALA A 226 7.21 -7.85 2.63
CA ALA A 226 6.97 -7.38 1.27
C ALA A 226 7.40 -5.91 1.08
N LEU A 227 7.07 -5.03 2.04
CA LEU A 227 7.55 -3.64 2.03
C LEU A 227 9.08 -3.56 2.03
N VAL A 228 9.75 -4.32 2.89
CA VAL A 228 11.22 -4.36 2.97
C VAL A 228 11.84 -4.85 1.66
N ARG A 229 11.28 -5.92 1.08
CA ARG A 229 11.78 -6.47 -0.19
C ARG A 229 11.62 -5.49 -1.35
N ALA A 230 10.54 -4.72 -1.39
CA ALA A 230 10.32 -3.71 -2.42
C ALA A 230 11.14 -2.42 -2.19
N ALA A 231 11.60 -2.18 -0.95
CA ALA A 231 12.43 -1.04 -0.59
C ALA A 231 13.94 -1.28 -0.82
N ALA A 232 14.38 -2.54 -0.83
CA ALA A 232 15.77 -2.96 -0.98
C ALA A 232 16.21 -2.99 -2.46
#